data_AF-A0A5C7LKV8-F1
#
_entry.id   AF-A0A5C7LKV8-F1
#
_cell.length_a   1.000
_cell.length_b   1.000
_cell.length_c   1.000
_cell.angle_alpha   90.00
_cell.angle_beta   90.00
_cell.angle_gamma   90.00
#
_symmetry.space_group_name_H-M   'P 1'
#
loop_
_entity.id
_entity.type
_entity.pdbx_description
1 polymer ?
#
loop_
_entity_poly.entity_id
_entity_poly.type
_entity_poly.pdbx_seq_one_letter_code
_entity_poly.pdbx_strand_id
1 'polypeptide(L)'
;MNNVMNEEWSRVAANAVCFSVSMVQENFRELIAEMQSPSVVYKPVLSRDGDKWVALYGEDLQVGVVGIGDSPALAMYDFNRAWGDRIKKDSTHAD
;
A
#
# COMPACT_ATOMS: atom_id res chain seq x y z
N MET A 1 32.33 41.44 14.32
CA MET A 1 30.89 41.16 14.45
C MET A 1 30.32 40.45 13.22
N ASN A 2 31.09 39.54 12.58
CA ASN A 2 30.74 38.91 11.29
C ASN A 2 30.49 37.39 11.37
N ASN A 3 30.85 36.73 12.48
CA ASN A 3 30.73 35.27 12.61
C ASN A 3 29.33 34.83 13.07
N VAL A 4 28.75 35.54 14.04
CA VAL A 4 27.41 35.25 14.58
C VAL A 4 26.33 35.35 13.51
N MET A 5 26.40 36.36 12.63
CA MET A 5 25.45 36.50 11.53
C MET A 5 25.61 35.37 10.50
N ASN A 6 26.84 34.95 10.19
CA ASN A 6 27.10 33.84 9.28
C ASN A 6 26.53 32.51 9.82
N GLU A 7 26.72 32.24 11.12
CA GLU A 7 26.17 31.04 11.79
C GLU A 7 24.63 31.02 11.79
N GLU A 8 23.99 32.16 12.04
CA GLU A 8 22.53 32.30 12.02
C GLU A 8 21.94 32.07 10.62
N TRP A 9 22.52 32.67 9.57
CA TRP A 9 22.10 32.44 8.19
C TRP A 9 22.33 30.99 7.75
N SER A 10 23.45 30.41 8.15
CA SER A 10 23.76 29.01 7.87
C SER A 10 22.78 28.07 8.56
N ARG A 11 22.36 28.38 9.79
CA ARG A 11 21.32 27.64 10.53
C ARG A 11 19.95 27.77 9.86
N VAL A 12 19.55 28.97 9.43
CA VAL A 12 18.27 29.18 8.72
C VAL A 12 18.27 28.43 7.39
N ALA A 13 19.37 28.49 6.63
CA ALA A 13 19.52 27.76 5.38
C ALA A 13 19.46 26.23 5.59
N ALA A 14 20.18 25.71 6.60
CA ALA A 14 20.13 24.30 6.97
C ALA A 14 18.71 23.86 7.36
N ASN A 15 17.99 24.67 8.15
CA ASN A 15 16.61 24.37 8.54
C ASN A 15 15.64 24.37 7.36
N ALA A 16 15.78 25.33 6.42
CA ALA A 16 14.95 25.38 5.22
C ALA A 16 15.20 24.16 4.31
N VAL A 17 16.47 23.73 4.18
CA VAL A 17 16.83 22.51 3.45
C VAL A 17 16.27 21.28 4.16
N CYS A 18 16.49 21.12 5.47
CA CYS A 18 15.93 20.00 6.23
C CYS A 18 14.40 19.92 6.12
N PHE A 19 13.71 21.04 6.23
CA PHE A 19 12.25 21.10 6.11
C PHE A 19 11.76 20.67 4.72
N SER A 20 12.35 21.23 3.66
CA SER A 20 12.00 20.84 2.29
C SER A 20 12.32 19.37 1.99
N VAL A 21 13.42 18.84 2.52
CA VAL A 21 13.76 17.42 2.45
C VAL A 21 12.71 16.55 3.16
N SER A 22 12.25 16.94 4.35
CA SER A 22 11.21 16.22 5.08
C SER A 22 9.88 16.20 4.32
N MET A 23 9.47 17.32 3.71
CA MET A 23 8.27 17.38 2.88
C MET A 23 8.38 16.47 1.65
N VAL A 24 9.53 16.45 0.98
CA VAL A 24 9.77 15.56 -0.17
C VAL A 24 9.69 14.10 0.27
N GLN A 25 10.27 13.73 1.41
CA GLN A 25 10.20 12.37 1.94
C GLN A 25 8.77 11.90 2.22
N GLU A 26 7.90 12.78 2.68
CA GLU A 26 6.50 12.48 2.95
C GLU A 26 5.73 12.16 1.66
N ASN A 27 5.84 13.01 0.64
CA ASN A 27 5.20 12.78 -0.66
C ASN A 27 5.67 11.46 -1.30
N PHE A 28 6.95 11.12 -1.17
CA PHE A 28 7.48 9.85 -1.67
C PHE A 28 6.95 8.65 -0.88
N ARG A 29 6.71 8.78 0.42
CA ARG A 29 6.20 7.69 1.25
C ARG A 29 4.82 7.23 0.80
N GLU A 30 3.94 8.17 0.47
CA GLU A 30 2.59 7.87 -0.04
C GLU A 30 2.64 7.13 -1.37
N LEU A 31 3.46 7.64 -2.31
CA LEU A 31 3.66 7.01 -3.62
C LEU A 31 4.27 5.61 -3.50
N ILE A 32 5.26 5.43 -2.63
CA ILE A 32 5.89 4.14 -2.37
C ILE A 32 4.87 3.16 -1.78
N ALA A 33 4.02 3.60 -0.86
CA ALA A 33 2.99 2.75 -0.26
C ALA A 33 1.98 2.25 -1.30
N GLU A 34 1.55 3.10 -2.24
CA GLU A 34 0.65 2.70 -3.31
C GLU A 34 1.33 1.75 -4.31
N MET A 35 2.58 2.02 -4.68
CA MET A 35 3.37 1.15 -5.57
C MET A 35 3.70 -0.21 -4.95
N GLN A 36 3.76 -0.30 -3.61
CA GLN A 36 4.00 -1.54 -2.88
C GLN A 36 2.71 -2.30 -2.55
N SER A 37 1.54 -1.77 -2.91
CA SER A 37 0.28 -2.47 -2.66
C SER A 37 0.27 -3.84 -3.37
N PRO A 38 -0.20 -4.92 -2.71
CA PRO A 38 -0.21 -6.26 -3.29
C PRO A 38 -0.89 -6.31 -4.67
N SER A 39 -1.96 -5.55 -4.88
CA SER A 39 -2.67 -5.41 -6.15
C SER A 39 -1.79 -4.91 -7.29
N VAL A 40 -0.87 -3.98 -7.02
CA VAL A 40 0.03 -3.40 -8.03
C VAL A 40 1.19 -4.35 -8.33
N VAL A 41 1.69 -5.04 -7.30
CA VAL A 41 2.83 -5.97 -7.41
C VAL A 41 2.43 -7.27 -8.08
N TYR A 42 1.38 -7.91 -7.60
CA TYR A 42 0.96 -9.25 -8.02
C TYR A 42 -0.04 -9.24 -9.17
N LYS A 43 -0.69 -8.09 -9.42
CA LYS A 43 -1.59 -7.87 -10.56
C LYS A 43 -2.66 -8.97 -10.69
N PRO A 44 -3.56 -9.11 -9.69
CA PRO A 44 -4.63 -10.11 -9.74
C PRO A 44 -5.50 -9.91 -10.98
N VAL A 45 -6.00 -11.01 -11.52
CA VAL A 45 -6.93 -11.01 -12.65
C VAL A 45 -8.25 -10.41 -12.20
N LEU A 46 -8.69 -9.35 -12.88
CA LEU A 46 -10.02 -8.77 -12.69
C LEU A 46 -11.03 -9.44 -13.61
N SER A 47 -12.06 -10.01 -13.01
CA SER A 47 -13.22 -10.53 -13.72
C SER A 47 -14.51 -9.97 -13.10
N ARG A 48 -15.61 -10.08 -13.86
CA ARG A 48 -16.93 -9.72 -13.39
C ARG A 48 -17.73 -11.00 -13.17
N ASP A 49 -18.24 -11.17 -11.96
CA ASP A 49 -19.15 -12.26 -11.59
C ASP A 49 -20.49 -11.65 -11.15
N GLY A 50 -21.50 -11.77 -12.02
CA GLY A 50 -22.80 -11.14 -11.82
C GLY A 50 -22.74 -9.61 -11.65
N ASP A 51 -23.11 -9.13 -10.47
CA ASP A 51 -23.09 -7.72 -10.07
C ASP A 51 -21.79 -7.31 -9.38
N LYS A 52 -20.87 -8.24 -9.12
CA LYS A 52 -19.60 -7.99 -8.43
C LYS A 52 -18.39 -8.07 -9.35
N TRP A 53 -17.34 -7.38 -8.93
CA TRP A 53 -15.99 -7.51 -9.44
C TRP A 53 -15.20 -8.43 -8.53
N VAL A 54 -14.43 -9.32 -9.14
CA VAL A 54 -13.58 -10.29 -8.45
C VAL A 54 -12.14 -10.06 -8.91
N ALA A 55 -11.25 -9.85 -7.95
CA ALA A 55 -9.81 -9.79 -8.14
C ALA A 55 -9.21 -11.10 -7.62
N LEU A 56 -8.72 -11.95 -8.53
CA LEU A 56 -8.16 -13.27 -8.21
C LEU A 56 -6.65 -13.29 -8.44
N TYR A 57 -5.89 -13.71 -7.44
CA TYR A 57 -4.49 -14.10 -7.59
C TYR A 57 -4.29 -15.55 -7.15
N GLY A 58 -3.99 -16.44 -8.09
CA GLY A 58 -3.82 -17.87 -7.86
C GLY A 58 -4.41 -18.68 -9.01
N GLU A 59 -4.31 -20.00 -8.92
CA GLU A 59 -4.87 -20.91 -9.94
C GLU A 59 -6.40 -20.85 -9.93
N ASP A 60 -7.01 -20.86 -8.75
CA ASP A 60 -8.47 -20.87 -8.57
C ASP A 60 -8.87 -20.16 -7.27
N LEU A 61 -10.17 -19.81 -7.18
CA LEU A 61 -10.78 -19.15 -6.01
C LEU A 61 -10.56 -19.87 -4.67
N GLN A 62 -10.37 -21.20 -4.69
CA GLN A 62 -10.23 -22.02 -3.48
C GLN A 62 -8.80 -22.02 -2.90
N VAL A 63 -7.80 -21.76 -3.74
CA VAL A 63 -6.37 -21.84 -3.38
C VAL A 63 -5.71 -20.47 -3.41
N GLY A 64 -6.25 -19.55 -4.21
CA GLY A 64 -5.76 -18.19 -4.39
C GLY A 64 -6.27 -17.19 -3.34
N VAL A 65 -5.73 -15.97 -3.43
CA VAL A 65 -6.22 -14.81 -2.70
C VAL A 65 -7.26 -14.12 -3.57
N VAL A 66 -8.41 -13.82 -2.99
CA VAL A 66 -9.57 -13.26 -3.69
C VAL A 66 -10.02 -12.00 -2.98
N GLY A 67 -10.27 -10.94 -3.75
CA GLY A 67 -11.00 -9.77 -3.32
C GLY A 67 -12.28 -9.58 -4.12
N ILE A 68 -13.37 -9.18 -3.46
CA ILE A 68 -14.68 -8.98 -4.09
C ILE A 68 -15.19 -7.57 -3.78
N GLY A 69 -15.78 -6.89 -4.78
CA GLY A 69 -16.39 -5.58 -4.56
C GLY A 69 -17.34 -5.13 -5.66
N ASP A 70 -18.09 -4.05 -5.42
CA ASP A 70 -19.07 -3.50 -6.38
C ASP A 70 -18.42 -2.74 -7.55
N SER A 71 -17.10 -2.52 -7.47
CA SER A 71 -16.30 -1.90 -8.53
C SER A 71 -14.91 -2.54 -8.59
N PRO A 72 -14.16 -2.39 -9.70
CA PRO A 72 -12.79 -2.91 -9.79
C PRO A 72 -11.89 -2.38 -8.67
N ALA A 73 -12.05 -1.11 -8.28
CA ALA A 73 -11.29 -0.48 -7.22
C ALA A 73 -11.58 -1.12 -5.85
N LEU A 74 -12.85 -1.41 -5.56
CA LEU A 74 -13.26 -2.06 -4.31
C LEU A 74 -12.77 -3.52 -4.25
N ALA A 75 -12.80 -4.25 -5.37
CA ALA A 75 -12.27 -5.61 -5.42
C ALA A 75 -10.74 -5.65 -5.18
N MET A 76 -9.99 -4.70 -5.76
CA MET A 76 -8.55 -4.56 -5.52
C MET A 76 -8.22 -4.17 -4.07
N TYR A 77 -9.04 -3.31 -3.46
CA TYR A 77 -8.90 -2.95 -2.06
C TYR A 77 -9.14 -4.15 -1.14
N ASP A 78 -10.19 -4.92 -1.40
CA ASP A 78 -10.51 -6.13 -0.65
C ASP A 78 -9.42 -7.20 -0.80
N PHE A 79 -8.87 -7.35 -2.00
CA PHE A 79 -7.72 -8.22 -2.27
C PHE A 79 -6.49 -7.83 -1.44
N ASN A 80 -6.15 -6.54 -1.40
CA ASN A 80 -5.02 -6.06 -0.60
C ASN A 80 -5.18 -6.33 0.88
N ARG A 81 -6.42 -6.25 1.38
CA ARG A 81 -6.75 -6.60 2.76
C ARG A 81 -6.55 -8.11 2.99
N ALA A 82 -7.12 -8.94 2.14
CA ALA A 82 -7.05 -10.40 2.24
C ALA A 82 -5.61 -10.93 2.13
N TRP A 83 -4.72 -10.23 1.42
CA TRP A 83 -3.33 -10.63 1.23
C TRP A 83 -2.54 -10.83 2.53
N GLY A 84 -2.79 -10.00 3.55
CA GLY A 84 -2.11 -10.06 4.84
C GLY A 84 -2.80 -10.93 5.89
N ASP A 85 -3.99 -11.43 5.59
CA ASP A 85 -4.82 -12.14 6.57
C ASP A 85 -4.28 -13.54 6.84
N ARG A 86 -4.37 -13.96 8.10
CA ARG A 86 -4.00 -15.33 8.50
C ARG A 86 -5.12 -16.29 8.16
N ILE A 87 -4.79 -17.39 7.50
CA ILE A 87 -5.72 -18.52 7.33
C ILE A 87 -6.09 -19.04 8.71
N LYS A 88 -7.38 -18.96 9.06
CA LYS A 88 -7.88 -19.59 10.28
C LYS A 88 -7.84 -21.09 10.05
N LYS A 89 -7.19 -21.81 10.97
CA LYS A 89 -7.16 -23.27 10.92
C LYS A 89 -8.56 -23.76 11.26
N ASP A 90 -9.21 -24.43 10.33
CA ASP A 90 -10.52 -25.03 10.58
C ASP A 90 -10.37 -26.05 11.73
N SER A 91 -11.11 -25.85 12.82
CA SER A 91 -11.07 -26.70 14.01
C SER A 91 -11.81 -28.04 13.82
N THR A 92 -12.06 -28.44 12.57
CA THR A 92 -12.86 -29.62 12.25
C THR A 92 -11.99 -30.56 11.44
N HIS A 93 -11.24 -31.41 12.15
CA HIS A 93 -10.75 -32.76 11.81
C HIS A 93 -9.66 -33.11 12.85
N ALA A 94 -10.09 -33.21 14.10
CA ALA A 94 -9.37 -33.93 15.14
C ALA A 94 -10.28 -35.10 15.53
N ASP A 95 -10.11 -36.22 14.83
CA ASP A 95 -10.47 -37.58 15.24
C ASP A 95 -9.64 -38.57 14.40
#